data_AF-A0A953IJH1-F1
#
_entry.id   AF-A0A953IJH1-F1
#
_cell.length_a   1.000
_cell.length_b   1.000
_cell.length_c   1.000
_cell.angle_alpha   90.00
_cell.angle_beta   90.00
_cell.angle_gamma   90.00
#
_symmetry.space_group_name_H-M   'P 1'
#
loop_
_entity.id
_entity.type
_entity.pdbx_description
1 polymer ?
#
loop_
_entity_poly.entity_id
_entity_poly.type
_entity_poly.pdbx_seq_one_letter_code
_entity_poly.pdbx_strand_id
1 'polypeptide(L)'
;MPPRGSGRVIIPPRSHHEILEALDALIDSSTRIPMSHKIVVNFHELQATLHELRESLPHEYQDAHDLLQNAENYALELRRRAETERESARGEAARTLEDARQKAGALASDHEIARLAEERSNELVRHAEQYA
;
A
#
# COMPACT_ATOMS: atom_id res chain seq x y z
N MET A 1 23.84 -23.40 11.43
CA MET A 1 22.95 -23.01 12.53
C MET A 1 23.44 -21.68 13.08
N PRO A 2 22.81 -20.53 12.74
CA PRO A 2 23.23 -19.23 13.25
C PRO A 2 22.63 -18.93 14.64
N PRO A 3 23.32 -18.14 15.49
CA PRO A 3 22.88 -17.85 16.85
C PRO A 3 21.72 -16.85 16.87
N ARG A 4 20.77 -17.08 17.78
CA ARG A 4 19.63 -16.19 18.06
C ARG A 4 20.15 -14.89 18.68
N GLY A 5 19.96 -13.78 17.97
CA GLY A 5 20.23 -12.44 18.50
C GLY A 5 19.39 -12.20 19.75
N SER A 6 20.04 -11.86 20.86
CA SER A 6 19.37 -11.22 22.00
C SER A 6 18.83 -9.87 21.53
N GLY A 7 17.53 -9.80 21.28
CA GLY A 7 16.85 -8.53 21.13
C GLY A 7 16.98 -7.77 22.45
N ARG A 8 17.79 -6.71 22.47
CA ARG A 8 17.72 -5.71 23.54
C ARG A 8 16.27 -5.22 23.56
N VAL A 9 15.57 -5.48 24.64
CA VAL A 9 14.29 -4.83 24.94
C VAL A 9 14.62 -3.36 25.11
N ILE A 10 14.38 -2.58 24.06
CA ILE A 10 14.38 -1.12 24.14
C ILE A 10 13.10 -0.79 24.89
N ILE A 11 13.20 -0.49 26.17
CA ILE A 11 12.09 0.08 26.93
C ILE A 11 11.86 1.45 26.30
N PRO A 12 10.68 1.71 25.69
CA PRO A 12 10.43 3.02 25.12
C PRO A 12 10.46 4.08 26.23
N PRO A 13 10.91 5.32 25.93
CA PRO A 13 10.73 6.43 26.85
C PRO A 13 9.25 6.56 27.22
N ARG A 14 8.96 7.10 28.40
CA ARG A 14 7.57 7.36 28.82
C ARG A 14 6.86 8.20 27.78
N SER A 15 5.67 7.78 27.39
CA SER A 15 4.77 8.56 26.54
C SER A 15 4.35 9.83 27.25
N HIS A 16 3.94 10.85 26.49
CA HIS A 16 3.40 12.08 27.06
C HIS A 16 2.26 11.88 28.04
N HIS A 17 1.41 10.91 27.74
CA HIS A 17 0.29 10.60 28.61
C HIS A 17 0.78 10.14 29.98
N GLU A 18 1.77 9.25 30.03
CA GLU A 18 2.36 8.76 31.28
C GLU A 18 3.07 9.88 32.06
N ILE A 19 3.68 10.85 31.37
CA ILE A 19 4.32 12.00 32.02
C ILE A 19 3.28 12.98 32.58
N LEU A 20 2.16 13.18 31.87
CA LEU A 20 1.02 13.96 32.37
C LEU A 20 0.34 13.29 33.57
N GLU A 21 0.14 11.97 33.51
CA GLU A 21 -0.36 11.20 34.66
C GLU A 21 0.58 11.31 35.87
N ALA A 22 1.90 11.32 35.65
CA ALA A 22 2.87 11.54 36.71
C ALA A 22 2.78 12.96 37.31
N LEU A 23 2.50 13.99 36.50
CA LEU A 23 2.23 15.33 36.99
C LEU A 23 0.93 15.40 37.80
N ASP A 24 -0.14 14.75 37.32
CA ASP A 24 -1.41 14.69 38.04
C ASP A 24 -1.25 13.96 39.39
N ALA A 25 -0.53 12.83 39.41
CA ALA A 25 -0.21 12.12 40.63
C ALA A 25 0.64 12.96 41.61
N LEU A 26 1.57 13.76 41.09
CA LEU A 26 2.36 14.69 41.90
C LEU A 26 1.47 15.78 42.52
N ILE A 27 0.52 16.32 41.76
CA ILE A 27 -0.47 17.29 42.26
C ILE A 27 -1.39 16.67 43.32
N ASP A 28 -1.86 15.45 43.10
CA ASP A 28 -2.78 14.76 44.01
C ASP A 28 -2.13 14.35 45.33
N SER A 29 -0.85 13.96 45.29
CA SER A 29 -0.07 13.60 46.47
C SER A 29 0.49 14.82 47.24
N SER A 30 0.33 16.02 46.70
CA SER A 30 0.86 17.25 47.30
C SER A 30 0.13 17.68 48.57
N THR A 31 0.87 18.28 49.50
CA THR A 31 0.27 18.83 50.72
C THR A 31 -0.49 20.12 50.41
N ARG A 32 -1.81 20.14 50.65
CA ARG A 32 -2.64 21.34 50.47
C ARG A 32 -2.46 22.31 51.64
N ILE A 33 -2.32 23.60 51.34
CA ILE A 33 -2.23 24.65 52.35
C ILE A 33 -3.65 25.04 52.80
N PRO A 34 -4.01 24.89 54.09
CA PRO A 34 -5.35 25.18 54.60
C PRO A 34 -5.82 26.60 54.28
N MET A 35 -7.13 26.75 54.01
CA MET A 35 -7.77 28.03 53.66
C MET A 35 -7.17 28.73 52.41
N SER A 36 -6.44 28.00 51.57
CA SER A 36 -5.93 28.49 50.29
C SER A 36 -6.09 27.43 49.19
N HIS A 37 -6.08 27.87 47.93
CA HIS A 37 -6.06 26.97 46.76
C HIS A 37 -4.64 26.54 46.37
N LYS A 38 -3.66 26.60 47.27
CA LYS A 38 -2.24 26.31 46.99
C LYS A 38 -1.83 24.93 47.50
N ILE A 39 -0.90 24.32 46.80
CA ILE A 39 -0.26 23.05 47.15
C ILE A 39 1.25 23.24 47.36
N VAL A 40 1.84 22.42 48.21
CA VAL A 40 3.28 22.30 48.39
C VAL A 40 3.74 21.09 47.59
N VAL A 41 4.58 21.35 46.59
CA VAL A 41 5.18 20.35 45.70
C VAL A 41 6.68 20.29 45.93
N ASN A 42 7.28 19.13 45.72
CA ASN A 42 8.73 19.02 45.63
C ASN A 42 9.21 19.67 44.32
N PHE A 43 9.94 20.77 44.44
CA PHE A 43 10.43 21.52 43.28
C PHE A 43 11.32 20.69 42.36
N HIS A 44 12.20 19.86 42.92
CA HIS A 44 13.12 19.04 42.13
C HIS A 44 12.37 17.97 41.33
N GLU A 45 11.37 17.34 41.95
CA GLU A 45 10.55 16.32 41.30
C GLU A 45 9.68 16.92 40.19
N LEU A 46 8.99 18.03 40.48
CA LEU A 46 8.22 18.77 39.47
C LEU A 46 9.11 19.22 38.30
N GLN A 47 10.29 19.75 38.59
CA GLN A 47 11.24 20.21 37.57
C GLN A 47 11.72 19.05 36.69
N ALA A 48 11.99 17.88 37.28
CA ALA A 48 12.38 16.68 36.54
C ALA A 48 11.25 16.21 35.60
N THR A 49 10.01 16.14 36.09
CA THR A 49 8.86 15.73 35.26
C THR A 49 8.57 16.73 34.14
N LEU A 50 8.69 18.04 34.41
CA LEU A 50 8.55 19.07 33.37
C LEU A 50 9.66 19.01 32.31
N HIS A 51 10.88 18.67 32.73
CA HIS A 51 12.00 18.47 31.80
C HIS A 51 11.75 17.27 30.90
N GLU A 52 11.33 16.14 31.48
CA GLU A 52 10.95 14.93 30.74
C GLU A 52 9.83 15.20 29.72
N LEU A 53 8.79 15.95 30.12
CA LEU A 53 7.71 16.38 29.22
C LEU A 53 8.23 17.23 28.05
N ARG A 54 9.15 18.16 28.33
CA ARG A 54 9.73 19.04 27.32
C ARG A 54 10.60 18.28 26.32
N GLU A 55 11.28 17.22 26.74
CA GLU A 55 12.13 16.42 25.86
C GLU A 55 11.33 15.45 24.99
N SER A 56 10.22 14.93 25.51
CA SER A 56 9.36 14.00 24.76
C SER A 56 8.54 14.70 23.65
N LEU A 57 8.19 15.99 23.81
CA LEU A 57 7.27 16.72 22.91
C LEU A 57 7.80 16.85 21.48
N PRO A 58 9.07 17.25 21.30
CA PRO A 58 9.68 17.24 19.99
C PRO A 58 9.79 15.83 19.39
N HIS A 59 10.01 14.80 20.20
CA HIS A 59 10.23 13.43 19.74
C HIS A 59 8.93 12.82 19.18
N GLU A 60 7.82 12.88 19.92
CA GLU A 60 6.55 12.35 19.43
C GLU A 60 6.05 13.09 18.18
N TYR A 61 6.30 14.41 18.10
CA TYR A 61 6.00 15.18 16.90
C TYR A 61 6.84 14.73 15.70
N GLN A 62 8.14 14.47 15.91
CA GLN A 62 9.03 13.92 14.88
C GLN A 62 8.58 12.54 14.43
N ASP A 63 8.24 11.64 15.36
CA ASP A 63 7.75 10.31 15.05
C ASP A 63 6.47 10.36 14.22
N ALA A 64 5.52 11.22 14.60
CA ALA A 64 4.28 11.41 13.86
C ALA A 64 4.53 12.00 12.46
N HIS A 65 5.47 12.95 12.36
CA HIS A 65 5.87 13.54 11.09
C HIS A 65 6.51 12.51 10.16
N ASP A 66 7.45 11.72 10.67
CA ASP A 66 8.13 10.67 9.92
C ASP A 66 7.14 9.58 9.47
N LEU A 67 6.19 9.20 10.34
CA LEU A 67 5.12 8.28 9.98
C LEU A 67 4.27 8.82 8.83
N LEU A 68 3.91 10.11 8.88
CA LEU A 68 3.14 10.76 7.82
C LEU A 68 3.91 10.80 6.51
N GLN A 69 5.19 11.22 6.53
CA GLN A 69 6.05 11.23 5.35
C GLN A 69 6.20 9.82 4.75
N ASN A 70 6.38 8.81 5.59
CA ASN A 70 6.47 7.42 5.15
C ASN A 70 5.17 6.94 4.51
N ALA A 71 4.02 7.30 5.08
CA ALA A 71 2.71 6.97 4.52
C ALA A 71 2.49 7.65 3.16
N GLU A 72 2.87 8.92 3.02
CA GLU A 72 2.80 9.67 1.75
C GLU A 72 3.68 9.03 0.67
N ASN A 73 4.92 8.69 1.02
CA ASN A 73 5.85 8.02 0.12
C ASN A 73 5.33 6.65 -0.33
N TYR A 74 4.80 5.86 0.60
CA TYR A 74 4.21 4.56 0.31
C TYR A 74 2.97 4.67 -0.60
N ALA A 75 2.11 5.65 -0.36
CA ALA A 75 0.95 5.92 -1.20
C ALA A 75 1.35 6.31 -2.63
N LEU A 76 2.39 7.14 -2.78
CA LEU A 76 2.93 7.51 -4.08
C LEU A 76 3.50 6.30 -4.82
N GLU A 77 4.24 5.43 -4.12
CA GLU A 77 4.79 4.21 -4.69
C GLU A 77 3.69 3.25 -5.16
N LEU A 78 2.68 3.01 -4.32
CA LEU A 78 1.51 2.19 -4.67
C LEU A 78 0.81 2.72 -5.92
N ARG A 79 0.61 4.05 -6.01
CA ARG A 79 0.00 4.66 -7.19
C ARG A 79 0.82 4.41 -8.45
N ARG A 80 2.14 4.57 -8.40
CA ARG A 80 3.04 4.29 -9.54
C ARG A 80 3.02 2.83 -9.95
N ARG A 81 3.01 1.91 -8.98
CA ARG A 81 2.91 0.47 -9.24
C ARG A 81 1.58 0.13 -9.92
N ALA A 82 0.47 0.63 -9.39
CA ALA A 82 -0.86 0.41 -9.97
C ALA A 82 -0.99 0.98 -11.40
N GLU A 83 -0.37 2.14 -11.67
CA GLU A 83 -0.36 2.73 -13.01
C GLU A 83 0.47 1.88 -14.00
N THR A 84 1.63 1.40 -13.56
CA THR A 84 2.49 0.50 -14.36
C THR A 84 1.79 -0.82 -14.65
N GLU A 85 1.13 -1.41 -13.65
CA GLU A 85 0.38 -2.65 -13.80
C GLU A 85 -0.80 -2.48 -14.75
N ARG A 86 -1.55 -1.37 -14.64
CA ARG A 86 -2.62 -1.04 -15.59
C ARG A 86 -2.11 -0.92 -17.03
N GLU A 87 -0.95 -0.28 -17.21
CA GLU A 87 -0.39 -0.12 -18.55
C GLU A 87 0.10 -1.46 -19.13
N SER A 88 0.73 -2.32 -18.31
CA SER A 88 1.08 -3.68 -18.71
C SER A 88 -0.15 -4.49 -19.12
N ALA A 89 -1.19 -4.50 -18.29
CA ALA A 89 -2.42 -5.22 -18.56
C ALA A 89 -3.12 -4.72 -19.84
N ARG A 90 -3.11 -3.40 -20.09
CA ARG A 90 -3.62 -2.83 -21.34
C ARG A 90 -2.81 -3.27 -22.55
N GLY A 91 -1.48 -3.26 -22.45
CA GLY A 91 -0.58 -3.72 -23.51
C GLY A 91 -0.79 -5.20 -23.83
N GLU A 92 -0.92 -6.05 -22.81
CA GLU A 92 -1.20 -7.48 -22.97
C GLU A 92 -2.58 -7.74 -23.58
N ALA A 93 -3.61 -7.01 -23.14
CA ALA A 93 -4.94 -7.10 -23.71
C ALA A 93 -4.95 -6.68 -25.19
N ALA A 94 -4.23 -5.60 -25.54
CA ALA A 94 -4.12 -5.14 -26.92
C ALA A 94 -3.43 -6.19 -27.82
N ARG A 95 -2.32 -6.78 -27.35
CA ARG A 95 -1.63 -7.88 -28.06
C ARG A 95 -2.53 -9.09 -28.25
N THR A 96 -3.22 -9.51 -27.19
CA THR A 96 -4.15 -10.65 -27.23
C THR A 96 -5.27 -10.41 -28.24
N LEU A 97 -5.81 -9.19 -28.27
CA LEU A 97 -6.87 -8.82 -29.20
C LEU A 97 -6.37 -8.79 -30.66
N GLU A 98 -5.16 -8.29 -30.88
CA GLU A 98 -4.53 -8.29 -32.20
C GLU A 98 -4.28 -9.71 -32.71
N ASP A 99 -3.70 -10.59 -31.87
CA ASP A 99 -3.47 -12.00 -32.20
C ASP A 99 -4.79 -12.71 -32.52
N ALA A 100 -5.85 -12.44 -31.75
CA ALA A 100 -7.17 -13.01 -31.99
C ALA A 100 -7.77 -12.54 -33.32
N ARG A 101 -7.62 -11.24 -33.66
CA ARG A 101 -8.07 -10.69 -34.94
C ARG A 101 -7.33 -11.29 -36.13
N GLN A 102 -6.01 -11.44 -36.02
CA GLN A 102 -5.21 -12.06 -37.08
C GLN A 102 -5.62 -13.52 -37.31
N LYS A 103 -5.80 -14.30 -36.24
CA LYS A 103 -6.29 -15.68 -36.33
C LYS A 103 -7.69 -15.77 -36.94
N ALA A 104 -8.61 -14.91 -36.51
CA ALA A 104 -9.95 -14.86 -37.07
C ALA A 104 -9.96 -14.51 -38.57
N GLY A 105 -9.12 -13.56 -38.98
CA GLY A 105 -8.96 -13.20 -40.39
C GLY A 105 -8.39 -14.35 -41.23
N ALA A 106 -7.38 -15.06 -40.73
CA ALA A 106 -6.82 -16.23 -41.41
C ALA A 106 -7.88 -17.34 -41.59
N LEU A 107 -8.61 -17.68 -40.52
CA LEU A 107 -9.68 -18.69 -40.58
C LEU A 107 -10.80 -18.30 -41.55
N ALA A 108 -11.20 -17.03 -41.60
CA ALA A 108 -12.22 -16.57 -42.54
C ALA A 108 -11.74 -16.70 -43.99
N SER A 109 -10.48 -16.34 -44.26
CA SER A 109 -9.86 -16.49 -45.59
C SER A 109 -9.76 -17.96 -46.00
N ASP A 110 -9.32 -18.84 -45.11
CA ASP A 110 -9.23 -20.28 -45.38
C ASP A 110 -10.61 -20.90 -45.69
N HIS A 111 -11.64 -20.51 -44.94
CA HIS A 111 -13.02 -20.93 -45.19
C HIS A 111 -13.55 -20.45 -46.55
N GLU A 112 -13.24 -19.22 -46.96
CA GLU A 112 -13.66 -18.67 -48.25
C GLU A 112 -12.98 -19.43 -49.42
N ILE A 113 -11.68 -19.70 -49.29
CA ILE A 113 -10.92 -20.50 -50.27
C ILE A 113 -11.50 -21.91 -50.39
N ALA A 114 -11.79 -22.57 -49.27
CA ALA A 114 -12.38 -23.90 -49.26
C ALA A 114 -13.75 -23.92 -49.96
N ARG A 115 -14.60 -22.93 -49.68
CA ARG A 115 -15.93 -22.81 -50.30
C ARG A 115 -15.83 -22.62 -51.82
N LEU A 116 -14.94 -21.74 -52.28
CA LEU A 116 -14.70 -21.51 -53.71
C LEU A 116 -14.16 -22.76 -54.42
N ALA A 117 -13.26 -23.51 -53.77
CA ALA A 117 -12.75 -24.76 -54.32
C ALA A 117 -13.84 -25.83 -54.46
N GLU A 118 -14.74 -25.93 -53.47
CA GLU A 118 -15.89 -26.83 -53.50
C GLU A 118 -16.88 -26.46 -54.60
N GLU A 119 -17.23 -25.17 -54.72
CA GLU A 119 -18.10 -24.66 -55.80
C GLU A 119 -17.53 -25.03 -57.18
N ARG A 120 -16.23 -24.81 -57.39
CA ARG A 120 -15.54 -25.17 -58.65
C ARG A 120 -15.49 -26.67 -58.90
N SER A 121 -15.22 -27.48 -57.87
CA SER A 121 -15.23 -28.94 -58.00
C SER A 121 -16.62 -29.45 -58.42
N ASN A 122 -17.67 -28.93 -57.79
CA ASN A 122 -19.05 -29.29 -58.12
C ASN A 122 -19.48 -28.81 -59.52
N GLU A 123 -18.98 -27.69 -60.02
CA GLU A 123 -19.16 -27.29 -61.42
C GLU A 123 -18.50 -28.28 -62.38
N LEU A 124 -17.23 -28.66 -62.12
CA LEU A 124 -16.49 -29.59 -62.97
C LEU A 124 -17.14 -30.97 -63.04
N VAL A 125 -17.61 -31.50 -61.91
CA VAL A 125 -18.34 -32.77 -61.85
C VAL A 125 -19.61 -32.70 -62.70
N ARG A 126 -20.42 -31.64 -62.52
CA ARG A 126 -21.65 -31.44 -63.31
C ARG A 126 -21.38 -31.33 -64.81
N HIS A 127 -20.32 -30.63 -65.21
CA HIS A 127 -19.91 -30.56 -66.61
C HIS A 127 -19.51 -31.95 -67.13
N ALA A 128 -18.69 -32.70 -66.38
CA ALA A 128 -18.29 -34.05 -66.79
C ALA A 128 -19.48 -35.00 -66.98
N GLU A 129 -20.49 -34.93 -66.10
CA GLU A 129 -21.72 -35.71 -66.19
C GLU A 129 -22.60 -35.34 -67.40
N GLN A 130 -22.56 -34.08 -67.86
CA GLN A 130 -23.32 -33.63 -69.04
C GLN A 130 -22.72 -34.07 -70.37
N TYR A 131 -21.42 -34.43 -70.39
CA TYR A 131 -20.71 -34.87 -71.59
C TYR A 131 -20.45 -36.39 -71.64
N ALA A 132 -21.02 -37.15 -70.70
CA ALA A 132 -21.02 -38.62 -70.66
C ALA A 132 -22.31 -39.21 -71.25
#